data_AF-A0A1J3DWM2-F1
#
_entry.id   AF-A0A1J3DWM2-F1
#
_cell.length_a   1.000
_cell.length_b   1.000
_cell.length_c   1.000
_cell.angle_alpha   90.00
_cell.angle_beta   90.00
_cell.angle_gamma   90.00
#
_symmetry.space_group_name_H-M   'P 1'
#
loop_
_entity.id
_entity.type
_entity.pdbx_description
1 polymer ?
#
loop_
_entity_poly.entity_id
_entity_poly.type
_entity_poly.pdbx_seq_one_letter_code
_entity_poly.pdbx_strand_id
1 'polypeptide(L)'
;WFESPLDSIPTNLHLGSLVVMSLQHSNLKRFWDDQKLKPRCLKKLKYLDLSHSYQLTETPDFSYLPNLEKLFLISCERLVLIHKSIGALHKKLVLLNLKGCNKLGDLPLELYRLKSLETLILTGCSQLKRLDDALGE
;
A
#
# COMPACT_ATOMS: atom_id res chain seq x y z
N TRP A 1 -15.79 3.49 7.07
CA TRP A 1 -14.42 3.40 7.62
C TRP A 1 -13.89 4.75 8.06
N PHE A 2 -14.34 5.86 7.45
CA PHE A 2 -14.28 7.18 8.07
C PHE A 2 -14.74 7.09 9.53
N GLU A 3 -13.92 7.61 10.46
CA GLU A 3 -14.17 7.62 11.91
C GLU A 3 -14.36 6.25 12.59
N SER A 4 -13.98 5.15 11.91
CA SER A 4 -14.02 3.83 12.53
C SER A 4 -13.07 3.76 13.74
N PRO A 5 -13.50 3.18 14.88
CA PRO A 5 -12.62 2.93 16.03
C PRO A 5 -11.63 1.77 15.78
N LEU A 6 -11.72 1.11 14.62
CA LEU A 6 -10.85 0.00 14.26
C LEU A 6 -9.52 0.51 13.72
N ASP A 7 -8.44 0.14 14.42
CA ASP A 7 -7.06 0.42 14.02
C ASP A 7 -6.56 -0.48 12.86
N SER A 8 -7.32 -1.51 12.48
CA SER A 8 -7.02 -2.49 11.43
C SER A 8 -8.29 -3.15 10.83
N ILE A 9 -8.17 -3.79 9.66
CA ILE A 9 -9.27 -4.55 9.04
C ILE A 9 -9.36 -5.94 9.70
N PRO A 10 -10.53 -6.35 10.22
CA PRO A 10 -10.74 -7.70 10.72
C PRO A 10 -10.54 -8.75 9.62
N THR A 11 -9.79 -9.81 9.96
CA THR A 11 -9.40 -10.87 9.02
C THR A 11 -10.56 -11.80 8.64
N ASN A 12 -11.69 -11.72 9.34
CA ASN A 12 -12.89 -12.53 9.15
C ASN A 12 -13.95 -11.90 8.22
N LEU A 13 -13.70 -10.71 7.66
CA LEU A 13 -14.65 -10.08 6.73
C LEU A 13 -14.74 -10.84 5.40
N HIS A 14 -15.96 -11.06 4.91
CA HIS A 14 -16.21 -11.75 3.63
C HIS A 14 -15.93 -10.83 2.43
N LEU A 15 -14.65 -10.59 2.13
CA LEU A 15 -14.19 -9.64 1.10
C LEU A 15 -13.79 -10.33 -0.22
N GLY A 16 -14.16 -11.61 -0.41
CA GLY A 16 -13.60 -12.46 -1.47
C GLY A 16 -14.08 -12.17 -2.89
N SER A 17 -15.18 -11.43 -3.02
CA SER A 17 -15.71 -10.95 -4.29
C SER A 17 -15.25 -9.54 -4.65
N LEU A 18 -14.62 -8.82 -3.72
CA LEU A 18 -14.29 -7.41 -3.91
C LEU A 18 -13.23 -7.24 -5.00
N VAL A 19 -13.53 -6.33 -5.92
CA VAL A 19 -12.62 -5.89 -6.99
C VAL A 19 -12.01 -4.52 -6.65
N VAL A 20 -12.79 -3.66 -6.00
CA VAL A 20 -12.39 -2.34 -5.57
C VAL A 20 -12.62 -2.24 -4.06
N MET A 21 -11.64 -1.68 -3.35
CA MET A 21 -11.74 -1.36 -1.94
C MET A 21 -11.23 0.05 -1.73
N SER A 22 -12.10 0.93 -1.24
CA SER A 22 -11.73 2.29 -0.85
C SER A 22 -11.93 2.44 0.66
N LEU A 23 -10.85 2.81 1.34
CA LEU A 23 -10.76 3.08 2.77
C LEU A 23 -10.11 4.45 2.96
N GLN A 24 -10.45 5.40 2.10
CA GLN A 24 -9.94 6.77 2.21
C GLN A 24 -10.31 7.36 3.57
N HIS A 25 -9.44 8.22 4.10
CA HIS A 25 -9.62 8.90 5.39
C HIS A 25 -9.83 7.93 6.57
N SER A 26 -9.32 6.70 6.47
CA SER A 26 -9.41 5.72 7.55
C SER A 26 -8.42 6.04 8.67
N ASN A 27 -8.78 5.67 9.90
CA ASN A 27 -7.88 5.74 11.06
C ASN A 27 -6.98 4.50 11.18
N LEU A 28 -6.83 3.71 10.10
CA LEU A 28 -6.05 2.48 10.11
C LEU A 28 -4.58 2.80 10.43
N LYS A 29 -4.06 2.17 11.48
CA LYS A 29 -2.63 2.15 11.77
C LYS A 29 -1.92 1.09 10.94
N ARG A 30 -2.62 -0.03 10.70
CA ARG A 30 -2.20 -1.15 9.87
C ARG A 30 -3.37 -1.63 9.03
N PHE A 31 -3.09 -2.26 7.90
CA PHE A 31 -4.14 -2.78 7.04
C PHE A 31 -4.79 -4.05 7.61
N TRP A 32 -4.00 -5.01 8.09
CA TRP A 32 -4.48 -6.24 8.72
C TRP A 32 -4.24 -6.24 10.24
N ASP A 33 -5.07 -6.98 10.98
CA ASP A 33 -4.79 -7.31 12.38
C ASP A 33 -3.84 -8.52 12.46
N ASP A 34 -2.55 -8.26 12.62
CA ASP A 34 -1.50 -9.28 12.69
C ASP A 34 -1.58 -10.16 13.96
N GLN A 35 -2.36 -9.75 14.97
CA GLN A 35 -2.35 -10.41 16.29
C GLN A 35 -3.28 -11.61 16.40
N LYS A 36 -4.22 -11.80 15.47
CA LYS A 36 -5.32 -12.77 15.67
C LYS A 36 -5.31 -13.91 14.68
N LEU A 37 -5.23 -13.65 13.37
CA LEU A 37 -5.30 -14.68 12.33
C LEU A 37 -4.61 -14.21 11.04
N LYS A 38 -4.14 -15.14 10.20
CA LYS A 38 -3.67 -14.78 8.85
C LYS A 38 -4.83 -14.20 8.03
N PRO A 39 -4.64 -13.06 7.32
CA PRO A 39 -5.68 -12.48 6.50
C PRO A 39 -6.03 -13.39 5.33
N ARG A 40 -7.30 -13.34 4.89
CA ARG A 40 -7.72 -14.08 3.72
C ARG A 40 -7.18 -13.43 2.45
N CYS A 41 -6.64 -14.24 1.54
CA CYS A 41 -6.19 -13.77 0.23
C CYS A 41 -7.36 -13.18 -0.59
N LEU A 42 -7.26 -11.91 -0.97
CA LEU A 42 -8.24 -11.18 -1.79
C LEU A 42 -7.90 -11.29 -3.27
N LYS A 43 -8.04 -12.50 -3.83
CA LYS A 43 -7.65 -12.80 -5.21
C LYS A 43 -8.38 -11.98 -6.28
N LYS A 44 -9.55 -11.41 -5.99
CA LYS A 44 -10.30 -10.59 -6.95
C LYS A 44 -10.01 -9.09 -6.84
N LEU A 45 -9.33 -8.66 -5.77
CA LEU A 45 -9.07 -7.25 -5.55
C LEU A 45 -8.04 -6.74 -6.55
N LYS A 46 -8.42 -5.70 -7.29
CA LYS A 46 -7.62 -5.04 -8.32
C LYS A 46 -7.30 -3.60 -7.95
N TYR A 47 -8.14 -2.95 -7.15
CA TYR A 47 -8.00 -1.55 -6.79
C TYR A 47 -8.07 -1.39 -5.28
N LEU A 48 -7.05 -0.78 -4.70
CA LEU A 48 -7.00 -0.45 -3.29
C LEU A 48 -6.68 1.03 -3.12
N ASP A 49 -7.57 1.74 -2.44
CA ASP A 49 -7.39 3.14 -2.10
C ASP A 49 -7.36 3.32 -0.58
N LEU A 50 -6.20 3.74 -0.09
CA LEU A 50 -5.90 4.02 1.31
C LEU A 50 -5.58 5.51 1.53
N SER A 51 -5.88 6.36 0.55
CA SER A 51 -5.53 7.79 0.59
C SER A 51 -6.07 8.48 1.84
N HIS A 52 -5.33 9.45 2.37
CA HIS A 52 -5.66 10.21 3.56
C HIS A 52 -5.75 9.35 4.84
N SER A 53 -5.17 8.14 4.85
CA SER A 53 -5.06 7.33 6.06
C SER A 53 -3.89 7.83 6.90
N TYR A 54 -4.11 8.94 7.62
CA TYR A 54 -3.05 9.67 8.30
C TYR A 54 -2.34 8.88 9.41
N GLN A 55 -2.93 7.78 9.90
CA GLN A 55 -2.33 6.93 10.93
C GLN A 55 -1.52 5.76 10.37
N LEU A 56 -1.60 5.49 9.06
CA LEU A 56 -0.95 4.35 8.42
C LEU A 56 0.57 4.54 8.41
N THR A 57 1.30 3.63 9.05
CA THR A 57 2.78 3.70 9.11
C THR A 57 3.47 2.79 8.10
N GLU A 58 2.78 1.72 7.68
CA GLU A 58 3.30 0.74 6.74
C GLU A 58 2.19 0.28 5.77
N THR A 59 2.54 0.00 4.52
CA THR A 59 1.61 -0.57 3.54
C THR A 59 1.19 -2.00 3.91
N PRO A 60 0.10 -2.55 3.33
CA PRO A 60 -0.30 -3.94 3.58
C PRO A 60 0.76 -4.96 3.16
N ASP A 61 0.71 -6.17 3.74
CA ASP A 61 1.33 -7.33 3.11
C ASP A 61 0.56 -7.71 1.82
N PHE A 62 1.19 -7.41 0.68
CA PHE A 62 0.67 -7.66 -0.66
C PHE A 62 0.69 -9.14 -1.07
N SER A 63 1.29 -10.05 -0.30
CA SER A 63 1.21 -11.50 -0.56
C SER A 63 -0.24 -12.01 -0.57
N TYR A 64 -1.13 -11.30 0.13
CA TYR A 64 -2.56 -11.58 0.18
C TYR A 64 -3.39 -10.83 -0.88
N LEU A 65 -2.77 -9.97 -1.69
CA LEU A 65 -3.43 -9.15 -2.71
C LEU A 65 -2.86 -9.43 -4.12
N PRO A 66 -2.76 -10.70 -4.57
CA PRO A 66 -1.89 -11.11 -5.67
C PRO A 66 -2.27 -10.53 -7.06
N ASN A 67 -3.47 -9.97 -7.20
CA ASN A 67 -3.98 -9.41 -8.46
C ASN A 67 -4.20 -7.90 -8.39
N LEU A 68 -3.57 -7.21 -7.42
CA LEU A 68 -3.70 -5.76 -7.29
C LEU A 68 -3.05 -5.05 -8.49
N GLU A 69 -3.82 -4.17 -9.12
CA GLU A 69 -3.45 -3.42 -10.33
C GLU A 69 -3.22 -1.94 -10.03
N LYS A 70 -3.97 -1.34 -9.11
CA LYS A 70 -3.81 0.08 -8.72
C LYS A 70 -3.83 0.25 -7.20
N LEU A 71 -2.83 0.98 -6.69
CA LEU A 71 -2.70 1.32 -5.28
C LEU A 71 -2.59 2.85 -5.11
N PHE A 72 -3.50 3.40 -4.32
CA PHE A 72 -3.53 4.83 -3.97
C PHE A 72 -3.26 5.02 -2.48
N LEU A 73 -2.24 5.82 -2.17
CA LEU A 73 -1.75 6.14 -0.83
C LEU A 73 -1.53 7.66 -0.72
N ILE A 74 -2.42 8.48 -1.30
CA ILE A 74 -2.24 9.93 -1.37
C ILE A 74 -2.34 10.52 0.04
N SER A 75 -1.40 11.38 0.43
CA SER A 75 -1.39 12.07 1.72
C SER A 75 -1.41 11.14 2.95
N CYS A 76 -0.76 9.97 2.87
CA CYS A 76 -0.51 9.13 4.04
C CYS A 76 0.73 9.65 4.81
N GLU A 77 0.58 10.74 5.55
CA GLU A 77 1.68 11.51 6.16
C GLU A 77 2.50 10.77 7.24
N ARG A 78 2.01 9.64 7.76
CA ARG A 78 2.75 8.80 8.70
C ARG A 78 3.38 7.57 8.06
N LEU A 79 3.18 7.37 6.76
CA LEU A 79 3.72 6.23 6.03
C LEU A 79 5.23 6.35 5.95
N VAL A 80 5.94 5.43 6.61
CA VAL A 80 7.41 5.39 6.64
C VAL A 80 7.98 4.22 5.85
N LEU A 81 7.19 3.16 5.66
CA LEU A 81 7.64 1.90 5.09
C LEU A 81 6.67 1.36 4.04
N ILE A 82 7.20 0.92 2.90
CA ILE A 82 6.48 0.07 1.97
C ILE A 82 6.92 -1.37 2.22
N HIS A 83 5.96 -2.24 2.48
CA HIS A 83 6.20 -3.64 2.75
C HIS A 83 6.84 -4.33 1.53
N LYS A 84 7.94 -5.06 1.75
CA LYS A 84 8.76 -5.68 0.69
C LYS A 84 7.99 -6.64 -0.21
N SER A 85 6.89 -7.22 0.29
CA SER A 85 6.03 -8.08 -0.54
C SER A 85 5.35 -7.36 -1.70
N ILE A 86 5.52 -6.04 -1.86
CA ILE A 86 5.11 -5.32 -3.08
C ILE A 86 5.68 -5.96 -4.35
N GLY A 87 6.87 -6.57 -4.26
CA GLY A 87 7.46 -7.35 -5.36
C GLY A 87 6.63 -8.56 -5.81
N ALA A 88 5.73 -9.09 -4.97
CA ALA A 88 4.78 -10.12 -5.39
C ALA A 88 3.87 -9.63 -6.53
N LEU A 89 3.64 -8.31 -6.61
CA LEU A 89 2.82 -7.66 -7.63
C LEU A 89 3.58 -7.37 -8.94
N HIS A 90 4.78 -7.94 -9.13
CA HIS A 90 5.67 -7.67 -10.27
C HIS A 90 5.04 -7.75 -11.67
N LYS A 91 3.98 -8.53 -11.86
CA LYS A 91 3.25 -8.70 -13.15
C LYS A 91 1.89 -8.01 -13.19
N LYS A 92 1.49 -7.31 -12.13
CA LYS A 92 0.10 -6.89 -11.91
C LYS A 92 -0.04 -5.41 -11.57
N LEU A 93 0.84 -4.86 -10.72
CA LEU A 93 0.72 -3.47 -10.32
C LEU A 93 1.09 -2.56 -11.50
N VAL A 94 0.12 -1.78 -11.96
CA VAL A 94 0.24 -0.84 -13.07
C VAL A 94 0.42 0.59 -12.56
N LEU A 95 -0.24 0.92 -11.44
CA LEU A 95 -0.19 2.26 -10.86
C LEU A 95 0.08 2.22 -9.36
N LEU A 96 1.08 2.97 -8.93
CA LEU A 96 1.38 3.27 -7.53
C LEU A 96 1.42 4.79 -7.31
N ASN A 97 0.51 5.31 -6.49
CA ASN A 97 0.45 6.72 -6.15
C ASN A 97 0.74 6.93 -4.65
N LEU A 98 1.90 7.53 -4.37
CA LEU A 98 2.39 7.86 -3.03
C LEU A 98 2.44 9.38 -2.79
N LYS A 99 1.72 10.17 -3.61
CA LYS A 99 1.74 11.63 -3.55
C LYS A 99 1.53 12.13 -2.12
N GLY A 100 2.43 12.96 -1.61
CA GLY A 100 2.30 13.58 -0.28
C GLY A 100 2.62 12.66 0.91
N CYS A 101 3.23 11.49 0.70
CA CYS A 101 3.79 10.68 1.77
C CYS A 101 5.11 11.27 2.29
N ASN A 102 5.01 12.38 3.04
CA ASN A 102 6.13 13.21 3.45
C ASN A 102 7.18 12.52 4.35
N LYS A 103 6.80 11.47 5.11
CA LYS A 103 7.69 10.68 5.97
C LYS A 103 8.24 9.41 5.33
N LEU A 104 7.88 9.11 4.09
CA LEU A 104 8.42 7.96 3.38
C LEU A 104 9.90 8.23 3.07
N GLY A 105 10.79 7.49 3.72
CA GLY A 105 12.24 7.72 3.62
C GLY A 105 12.93 6.99 2.47
N ASP A 106 12.38 5.84 2.05
CA ASP A 106 13.01 4.97 1.05
C ASP A 106 11.97 4.13 0.29
N LEU A 107 12.36 3.60 -0.86
CA LEU A 107 11.60 2.59 -1.61
C LEU A 107 12.27 1.21 -1.45
N PRO A 108 11.50 0.13 -1.22
CA PRO A 108 12.07 -1.20 -1.14
C PRO A 108 12.65 -1.63 -2.49
N LEU A 109 13.76 -2.39 -2.49
CA LEU A 109 14.40 -2.91 -3.71
C LEU A 109 13.43 -3.71 -4.59
N GLU A 110 12.43 -4.32 -4.00
CA GLU A 110 11.38 -5.06 -4.67
C GLU A 110 10.51 -4.19 -5.59
N LEU A 111 10.43 -2.87 -5.35
CA LEU A 111 9.69 -1.94 -6.20
C LEU A 111 10.32 -1.86 -7.61
N TYR A 112 11.65 -1.95 -7.72
CA TYR A 112 12.34 -2.00 -9.02
C TYR A 112 12.07 -3.29 -9.82
N ARG A 113 11.50 -4.32 -9.17
CA ARG A 113 11.13 -5.58 -9.84
C ARG A 113 9.72 -5.51 -10.45
N LEU A 114 9.00 -4.39 -10.31
CA LEU A 114 7.65 -4.23 -10.82
C LEU A 114 7.61 -4.01 -12.34
N LYS A 115 7.68 -5.11 -13.10
CA LYS A 115 7.74 -5.12 -14.57
C LYS A 115 6.50 -4.52 -15.27
N SER A 116 5.36 -4.52 -14.60
CA SER A 116 4.10 -3.98 -15.14
C SER A 116 3.81 -2.55 -14.70
N LEU A 117 4.66 -1.94 -13.87
CA LEU A 117 4.41 -0.60 -13.33
C LEU A 117 4.59 0.44 -14.44
N GLU A 118 3.50 1.09 -14.81
CA GLU A 118 3.47 2.14 -15.84
C GLU A 118 3.49 3.54 -15.21
N THR A 119 2.98 3.67 -13.98
CA THR A 119 2.86 4.96 -13.31
C THR A 119 3.30 4.87 -11.85
N LEU A 120 4.32 5.67 -11.51
CA LEU A 120 4.77 5.89 -10.14
C LEU A 120 4.71 7.38 -9.82
N ILE A 121 3.92 7.77 -8.83
CA ILE A 121 3.79 9.17 -8.39
C ILE A 121 4.39 9.33 -7.00
N LEU A 122 5.44 10.15 -6.91
CA LEU A 122 6.19 10.43 -5.68
C LEU A 122 6.16 11.93 -5.31
N THR A 123 5.36 12.74 -6.01
CA THR A 123 5.30 14.19 -5.78
C THR A 123 4.95 14.49 -4.33
N GLY A 124 5.75 15.31 -3.64
CA GLY A 124 5.53 15.67 -2.25
C GLY A 124 6.02 14.64 -1.22
N CYS A 125 6.74 13.59 -1.62
CA CYS A 125 7.48 12.72 -0.70
C CYS A 125 8.79 13.39 -0.25
N SER A 126 8.70 14.36 0.67
CA SER A 126 9.82 15.25 1.04
C SER A 126 11.01 14.57 1.71
N GLN A 127 10.82 13.43 2.40
CA GLN A 127 11.91 12.70 3.06
C GLN A 127 12.47 11.55 2.21
N LEU A 128 11.93 11.34 1.01
CA LEU A 128 12.35 10.24 0.16
C LEU A 128 13.78 10.51 -0.33
N LYS A 129 14.70 9.59 -0.01
CA LYS A 129 16.06 9.64 -0.54
C LYS A 129 16.03 9.61 -2.07
N ARG A 130 17.02 10.25 -2.70
CA ARG A 130 17.07 10.36 -4.16
C ARG A 130 17.13 8.96 -4.77
N LEU A 131 16.31 8.74 -5.79
CA LEU A 131 16.24 7.46 -6.50
C LEU A 131 17.59 7.07 -7.12
N ASP A 132 18.38 8.08 -7.49
CA ASP A 132 19.71 7.94 -8.09
C ASP A 132 20.71 7.23 -7.15
N ASP A 133 20.55 7.36 -5.84
CA ASP A 133 21.45 6.74 -4.85
C ASP A 133 21.24 5.21 -4.76
N ALA A 134 20.06 4.72 -5.17
CA ALA A 134 19.66 3.32 -5.09
C ALA A 134 19.91 2.52 -6.38
N LEU A 135 20.21 3.21 -7.48
CA LEU A 135 20.46 2.63 -8.81
C LEU A 135 21.95 2.70 -9.20
N GLY A 136 22.86 2.75 -8.21
CA GLY A 136 24.30 2.93 -8.38
C GLY A 136 24.88 2.26 -9.64
N GLU A 137 25.75 3.03 -10.31
CA GLU A 137 26.48 2.75 -11.57
C GLU A 137 26.71 1.26 -11.92
#